data_AF-A0A7S1MNG7-F1
#
_entry.id   AF-A0A7S1MNG7-F1
#
_cell.length_a   1.000
_cell.length_b   1.000
_cell.length_c   1.000
_cell.angle_alpha   90.00
_cell.angle_beta   90.00
_cell.angle_gamma   90.00
#
_symmetry.space_group_name_H-M   'P 1'
#
loop_
_entity.id
_entity.type
_entity.pdbx_description
1 polymer ?
#
loop_
_entity_poly.entity_id
_entity_poly.type
_entity_poly.pdbx_seq_one_letter_code
_entity_poly.pdbx_strand_id
1 'polypeptide(L)'
;WIAQPTRVACVSLAQHVSVLLGCKIGTVVGYAIGEGDVVASQESRIVFSTAGYLARRFGHERGDDELPQRCDAVVVDEVHEGSDEMQLLFVVLRALRHTE
;
A
#
# COMPACT_ATOMS: atom_id res chain seq x y z
N TRP A 1 2.48 4.20 3.10
CA TRP A 1 2.19 2.97 2.32
C TRP A 1 3.49 2.40 1.78
N ILE A 2 3.66 1.09 1.79
CA ILE A 2 4.86 0.39 1.30
C ILE A 2 4.44 -0.57 0.21
N ALA A 3 4.85 -0.30 -1.03
CA ALA A 3 4.59 -1.16 -2.18
C ALA A 3 5.56 -2.33 -2.18
N GLN A 4 5.03 -3.54 -2.36
CA GLN A 4 5.78 -4.79 -2.45
C GLN A 4 5.35 -5.55 -3.72
N PRO A 5 6.22 -6.37 -4.33
CA PRO A 5 5.94 -7.03 -5.60
C PRO A 5 4.86 -8.11 -5.47
N THR A 6 4.79 -8.80 -4.32
CA THR A 6 3.90 -9.95 -4.15
C THR A 6 2.95 -9.78 -2.96
N ARG A 7 1.77 -10.41 -3.09
CA ARG A 7 0.80 -10.54 -2.00
C ARG A 7 1.41 -11.18 -0.76
N VAL A 8 2.21 -12.22 -0.96
CA VAL A 8 2.86 -12.97 0.12
C VAL A 8 3.83 -12.07 0.90
N ALA A 9 4.64 -11.26 0.20
CA ALA A 9 5.53 -10.29 0.84
C ALA A 9 4.74 -9.26 1.67
N CYS A 10 3.61 -8.76 1.15
CA CYS A 10 2.78 -7.81 1.90
C CYS A 10 2.29 -8.40 3.23
N VAL A 11 1.74 -9.62 3.19
CA VAL A 11 1.19 -10.28 4.39
C VAL A 11 2.29 -10.64 5.37
N SER A 12 3.39 -11.24 4.89
CA SER A 12 4.48 -11.69 5.76
C SER A 12 5.20 -10.53 6.43
N LEU A 13 5.45 -9.43 5.70
CA LEU A 13 6.07 -8.23 6.27
C LEU A 13 5.14 -7.52 7.25
N ALA A 14 3.84 -7.39 6.94
CA ALA A 14 2.89 -6.80 7.88
C ALA A 14 2.81 -7.60 9.19
N GLN A 15 2.77 -8.93 9.11
CA GLN A 15 2.81 -9.81 10.28
C GLN A 15 4.12 -9.63 11.05
N HIS A 16 5.26 -9.69 10.37
CA HIS A 16 6.57 -9.59 10.99
C HIS A 16 6.76 -8.24 11.71
N VAL A 17 6.45 -7.13 11.02
CA VAL A 17 6.58 -5.78 11.57
C VAL A 17 5.61 -5.54 12.72
N SER A 18 4.39 -6.11 12.67
CA SER A 18 3.45 -6.01 13.81
C SER A 18 4.02 -6.66 15.08
N VAL A 19 4.71 -7.80 14.95
CA VAL A 19 5.38 -8.48 16.07
C VAL A 19 6.55 -7.62 16.57
N LEU A 20 7.38 -7.08 15.67
CA LEU A 20 8.50 -6.22 16.05
C LEU A 20 8.07 -4.96 16.80
N LEU A 21 6.90 -4.41 16.46
CA LEU A 21 6.33 -3.23 17.11
C LEU A 21 5.42 -3.57 18.30
N GLY A 22 5.25 -4.85 18.63
CA GLY A 22 4.40 -5.30 19.73
C GLY A 22 2.93 -4.88 19.57
N CYS A 23 2.43 -4.77 18.33
CA CYS A 23 1.06 -4.35 18.05
C CYS A 23 0.26 -5.49 17.39
N LYS A 24 -1.07 -5.45 17.56
CA LYS A 24 -1.95 -6.35 16.82
C LYS A 24 -1.98 -5.95 15.34
N ILE A 25 -1.91 -6.92 14.43
CA ILE A 25 -2.10 -6.64 13.01
C ILE A 25 -3.48 -6.01 12.76
N GLY A 26 -3.51 -5.00 11.91
CA GLY A 26 -4.68 -4.17 11.62
C GLY A 26 -4.86 -2.95 12.54
N THR A 27 -4.03 -2.79 13.59
CA THR A 27 -3.96 -1.52 14.31
C THR A 27 -2.89 -0.63 13.68
N VAL A 28 -1.70 -0.50 14.27
CA VAL A 28 -0.60 0.35 13.79
C VAL A 28 -0.02 -0.13 12.46
N VAL A 29 0.00 -1.45 12.24
CA VAL A 29 0.55 -2.11 11.05
C VAL A 29 -0.55 -2.95 10.41
N GLY A 30 -0.70 -2.85 9.08
CA GLY A 30 -1.63 -3.66 8.32
C GLY A 30 -1.17 -3.91 6.90
N TYR A 31 -2.02 -4.57 6.13
CA TYR A 31 -1.84 -4.72 4.69
C TYR A 31 -3.16 -4.52 3.95
N ALA A 32 -3.06 -4.19 2.65
CA ALA A 32 -4.20 -4.13 1.75
C ALA A 32 -3.79 -4.68 0.37
N ILE A 33 -4.37 -5.80 -0.05
CA ILE A 33 -3.96 -6.52 -1.26
C ILE A 33 -5.19 -6.96 -2.07
N GLY A 34 -5.62 -6.13 -3.01
CA GLY A 34 -6.74 -6.45 -3.92
C GLY A 34 -8.12 -6.36 -3.27
N GLU A 35 -9.15 -6.82 -3.98
CA GLU A 35 -10.55 -6.75 -3.52
C GLU A 35 -10.81 -7.79 -2.42
N GLY A 36 -11.06 -7.31 -1.19
CA GLY A 36 -11.54 -8.10 -0.06
C GLY A 36 -10.47 -8.60 0.92
N ASP A 37 -9.18 -8.46 0.62
CA ASP A 37 -8.09 -8.88 1.53
C ASP A 37 -7.37 -7.65 2.08
N VAL A 38 -8.04 -7.02 3.05
CA VAL A 38 -7.64 -5.79 3.70
C VAL A 38 -7.72 -6.00 5.20
N VAL A 39 -6.58 -5.82 5.87
CA VAL A 39 -6.49 -5.86 7.35
C VAL A 39 -6.16 -4.49 7.92
N ALA A 40 -5.65 -3.56 7.11
CA ALA A 40 -5.40 -2.18 7.54
C ALA A 40 -6.69 -1.46 7.97
N SER A 41 -6.56 -0.57 8.96
CA SER A 41 -7.64 0.25 9.50
C SER A 41 -7.28 1.73 9.48
N GLN A 42 -8.16 2.60 10.01
CA GLN A 42 -7.86 4.02 10.18
C GLN A 42 -6.71 4.31 11.14
N GLU A 43 -6.38 3.36 12.03
CA GLU A 43 -5.25 3.47 12.95
C GLU A 43 -3.92 3.08 12.30
N SER A 44 -3.96 2.44 11.12
CA SER A 44 -2.77 1.93 10.46
C SER A 44 -1.89 3.05 9.94
N ARG A 45 -0.65 3.07 10.43
CA ARG A 45 0.39 4.03 10.03
C ARG A 45 1.37 3.41 9.03
N ILE A 46 1.54 2.09 9.11
CA ILE A 46 2.34 1.30 8.18
C ILE A 46 1.40 0.33 7.47
N VAL A 47 1.25 0.47 6.16
CA VAL A 47 0.42 -0.41 5.34
C VAL A 47 1.25 -0.97 4.20
N PHE A 48 1.40 -2.29 4.18
CA PHE A 48 2.01 -3.04 3.08
C PHE A 48 0.96 -3.34 2.01
N SER A 49 1.30 -3.14 0.74
CA SER A 49 0.35 -3.30 -0.35
C SER A 49 1.05 -3.67 -1.65
N THR A 50 0.32 -4.25 -2.60
CA THR A 50 0.86 -4.50 -3.93
C THR A 50 0.87 -3.23 -4.76
N ALA A 51 1.83 -3.11 -5.69
CA ALA A 51 1.92 -1.97 -6.59
C ALA A 51 0.61 -1.74 -7.38
N GLY A 52 0.01 -2.82 -7.89
CA GLY A 52 -1.25 -2.75 -8.64
C GLY A 52 -2.44 -2.26 -7.80
N TYR A 53 -2.53 -2.67 -6.53
CA TYR A 53 -3.57 -2.17 -5.63
C TYR A 53 -3.42 -0.66 -5.40
N LEU A 54 -2.18 -0.21 -5.11
CA LEU A 54 -1.89 1.21 -4.93
C LEU A 54 -2.12 2.02 -6.21
N ALA A 55 -1.76 1.51 -7.38
CA ALA A 55 -1.97 2.18 -8.66
C ALA A 55 -3.45 2.41 -8.93
N ARG A 56 -4.31 1.41 -8.69
CA ARG A 56 -5.77 1.55 -8.80
C ARG A 56 -6.31 2.52 -7.76
N ARG A 57 -5.89 2.38 -6.51
CA ARG A 57 -6.33 3.23 -5.39
C ARG A 57 -6.01 4.70 -5.62
N PHE A 58 -4.80 5.02 -6.06
CA PHE A 58 -4.35 6.38 -6.31
C PHE A 58 -4.79 6.93 -7.68
N GLY A 59 -5.06 6.05 -8.64
CA GLY A 59 -5.50 6.43 -9.99
C GLY A 59 -7.01 6.69 -10.11
N HIS A 60 -7.83 6.14 -9.21
CA HIS A 60 -9.24 6.49 -9.13
C HIS A 60 -9.44 7.76 -8.28
N GLU A 61 -9.71 8.88 -8.95
CA GLU A 61 -10.25 10.07 -8.28
C GLU A 61 -11.59 9.72 -7.61
N ARG A 62 -11.59 9.56 -6.28
CA ARG A 62 -12.80 9.57 -5.43
C ARG A 62 -13.73 8.35 -5.53
N GLY A 63 -13.21 7.13 -5.62
CA GLY A 63 -14.01 5.92 -5.35
C GLY A 63 -14.17 5.66 -3.84
N ASP A 64 -15.29 5.04 -3.44
CA ASP A 64 -15.72 4.63 -2.08
C ASP A 64 -14.76 3.64 -1.36
N ASP A 65 -13.45 3.88 -1.42
CA ASP A 65 -12.48 3.04 -0.76
C ASP A 65 -12.47 3.44 0.73
N GLU A 66 -13.10 2.62 1.58
CA GLU A 66 -13.27 2.85 3.03
C GLU A 66 -11.95 3.00 3.81
N LEU A 67 -10.83 2.65 3.16
CA LEU A 67 -9.48 2.84 3.68
C LEU A 67 -9.05 4.31 3.65
N PRO A 68 -8.24 4.78 4.62
CA PRO A 68 -7.90 6.19 4.77
C PRO A 68 -7.24 6.78 3.51
N GLN A 69 -7.82 7.85 2.97
CA GLN A 69 -7.16 8.71 1.98
C GLN A 69 -5.85 9.34 2.51
N ARG A 70 -5.62 9.28 3.82
CA ARG A 70 -4.39 9.75 4.47
C ARG A 70 -3.22 8.85 4.10
N CYS A 71 -2.34 9.41 3.27
CA CYS A 71 -1.04 8.86 2.94
C CYS A 71 -0.03 10.01 2.98
N ASP A 72 0.81 10.05 4.01
CA ASP A 72 1.88 11.05 4.11
C ASP A 72 3.08 10.71 3.20
N ALA A 73 3.30 9.42 2.95
CA ALA A 73 4.39 8.94 2.10
C ALA A 73 4.09 7.55 1.49
N VAL A 74 4.60 7.35 0.28
CA VAL A 74 4.66 6.05 -0.40
C VAL A 74 6.13 5.64 -0.54
N VAL A 75 6.45 4.44 -0.07
CA VAL A 75 7.73 3.77 -0.29
C VAL A 75 7.51 2.70 -1.34
N VAL A 76 8.29 2.72 -2.41
CA VAL A 76 8.26 1.66 -3.44
C VAL A 76 9.48 0.78 -3.23
N ASP A 77 9.25 -0.46 -2.83
CA ASP A 77 10.30 -1.45 -2.61
C ASP A 77 10.51 -2.33 -3.84
N GLU A 78 11.64 -3.03 -3.91
CA GLU A 78 11.97 -3.99 -4.98
C GLU A 78 11.88 -3.39 -6.39
N VAL A 79 12.24 -2.12 -6.53
CA VAL A 79 12.19 -1.38 -7.81
C VAL A 79 13.04 -1.99 -8.93
N HIS A 80 13.97 -2.87 -8.56
CA HIS A 80 14.83 -3.59 -9.48
C HIS A 80 14.08 -4.67 -10.27
N GLU A 81 12.92 -5.16 -9.80
CA GLU A 81 12.11 -6.16 -10.51
C GLU A 81 11.37 -5.57 -11.73
N GLY A 82 11.12 -4.26 -11.73
CA GLY A 82 10.63 -3.54 -12.92
C GLY A 82 9.27 -3.97 -13.46
N SER A 83 8.36 -4.49 -12.62
CA SER A 83 7.06 -4.99 -13.07
C SER A 83 6.16 -3.91 -13.69
N ASP A 84 5.25 -4.33 -14.58
CA ASP A 84 4.29 -3.44 -15.24
C ASP A 84 3.39 -2.72 -14.22
N GLU A 85 2.97 -3.41 -13.15
CA GLU A 85 2.18 -2.80 -12.08
C GLU A 85 2.94 -1.70 -11.34
N MET A 86 4.26 -1.87 -11.19
CA MET A 86 5.10 -0.87 -10.55
C MET A 86 5.34 0.34 -11.46
N GLN A 87 5.55 0.11 -12.77
CA GLN A 87 5.63 1.20 -13.74
C GLN A 87 4.32 2.00 -13.76
N LEU A 88 3.17 1.34 -13.72
CA LEU A 88 1.87 2.00 -13.61
C LEU A 88 1.75 2.82 -12.31
N LEU A 89 2.18 2.27 -11.17
CA LEU A 89 2.20 3.02 -9.91
C LEU A 89 3.06 4.28 -10.02
N PHE A 90 4.24 4.21 -10.64
CA PHE A 90 5.08 5.39 -10.85
C PHE A 90 4.42 6.46 -11.71
N VAL A 91 3.73 6.07 -12.78
CA VAL A 91 2.98 7.02 -13.63
C VAL A 91 1.89 7.72 -12.82
N VAL A 92 1.12 6.95 -12.03
CA VAL A 92 0.06 7.50 -11.16
C VAL A 92 0.64 8.45 -10.10
N LEU A 93 1.69 8.05 -9.39
CA LEU A 93 2.34 8.88 -8.37
C LEU A 93 2.94 10.16 -8.99
N ARG A 94 3.51 10.06 -10.19
CA ARG A 94 4.02 11.24 -10.91
C ARG A 94 2.88 12.20 -11.28
N ALA A 95 1.75 11.68 -11.76
CA ALA A 95 0.59 12.50 -12.08
C ALA A 95 0.09 13.26 -10.85
N LEU A 96 -0.02 12.58 -9.69
CA LEU A 96 -0.45 13.21 -8.42
C LEU A 96 0.48 14.34 -7.97
N ARG A 97 1.80 14.22 -8.20
CA ARG A 97 2.77 15.27 -7.88
C ARG A 97 2.71 16.49 -8.78
N HIS A 98 2.12 16.38 -9.97
CA HIS A 98 1.98 17.50 -10.90
C HIS A 98 0.69 18.31 -10.68
N THR A 99 -0.18 17.88 -9.75
CA THR A 99 -1.44 18.55 -9.42
C THR A 99 -1.29 19.59 -8.29
N GLU A 100 -0.04 19.97 -7.94
CA GLU A 100 0.28 21.08 -7.02
C GLU A 100 0.58 22.40 -7.77
#